data_AF-A0A0C1QRK8-F1
#
_entry.id   AF-A0A0C1QRK8-F1
#
_cell.length_a   1.000
_cell.length_b   1.000
_cell.length_c   1.000
_cell.angle_alpha   90.00
_cell.angle_beta   90.00
_cell.angle_gamma   90.00
#
_symmetry.space_group_name_H-M   'P 1'
#
loop_
_entity.id
_entity.type
_entity.pdbx_description
1 polymer ?
#
loop_
_entity_poly.entity_id
_entity_poly.type
_entity_poly.pdbx_seq_one_letter_code
_entity_poly.pdbx_strand_id
1 'polypeptide(L)' 'MKCPHCGSRTAVQIDMHSEGFSSEESPVKECGDCGLVWRVRVVKGSSQIDIIKESGHAAKK' A
#
# COMPACT_ATOMS: atom_id res chain seq x y z
N MET A 1 -5.20 3.78 7.58
CA MET A 1 -5.40 2.34 7.25
C MET A 1 -4.30 1.53 7.91
N LYS A 2 -4.63 0.34 8.42
CA LYS A 2 -3.65 -0.58 9.00
C LYS A 2 -2.85 -1.24 7.87
N CYS A 3 -1.54 -1.45 8.03
CA CYS A 3 -0.75 -2.24 7.10
C CYS A 3 -1.36 -3.65 7.02
N PRO A 4 -1.68 -4.16 5.81
CA PRO A 4 -2.32 -5.46 5.66
C PRO A 4 -1.39 -6.62 6.03
N HIS A 5 -0.07 -6.37 6.14
CA HIS A 5 0.92 -7.39 6.46
C HIS A 5 1.27 -7.46 7.95
N CYS A 6 1.83 -6.38 8.53
CA CYS A 6 2.28 -6.37 9.93
C CYS A 6 1.29 -5.71 10.90
N GLY A 7 0.21 -5.13 10.38
CA GLY A 7 -0.75 -4.45 11.23
C GLY A 7 -0.32 -3.07 11.75
N SER A 8 0.85 -2.54 11.39
CA SER A 8 1.25 -1.21 11.83
C SER A 8 0.32 -0.11 11.26
N ARG A 9 0.23 1.02 11.96
CA ARG A 9 -0.46 2.24 11.49
C ARG A 9 0.52 3.29 10.94
N THR A 10 1.81 3.00 10.90
CA THR A 10 2.88 3.88 10.41
C THR A 10 3.00 3.88 8.88
N ALA A 11 1.87 3.82 8.18
CA ALA A 11 1.86 3.84 6.72
C ALA A 11 1.85 5.28 6.19
N VAL A 12 2.79 5.61 5.33
CA VAL A 12 2.84 6.91 4.63
C VAL A 12 2.36 6.73 3.19
N GLN A 13 1.67 7.74 2.67
CA GLN A 13 1.37 7.79 1.24
C GLN A 13 2.64 8.18 0.50
N ILE A 14 2.99 7.42 -0.53
CA ILE A 14 4.11 7.73 -1.39
C ILE A 14 3.57 8.08 -2.77
N ASP A 15 4.11 9.15 -3.33
CA ASP A 15 3.79 9.58 -4.67
C ASP A 15 4.63 8.76 -5.66
N MET A 16 3.98 7.89 -6.43
CA MET A 16 4.61 7.19 -7.54
C MET A 16 4.31 7.95 -8.83
N HIS A 17 5.02 9.05 -9.08
CA HIS A 17 5.09 9.70 -10.39
C HIS A 17 5.79 8.76 -11.38
N SER A 18 5.08 7.75 -11.86
CA SER A 18 5.40 7.02 -13.09
C SER A 18 4.23 7.23 -14.03
N GLU A 19 4.54 7.75 -15.21
CA GLU A 19 3.61 8.13 -16.27
C GLU A 19 2.49 7.07 -16.44
N GLY A 20 1.29 7.36 -15.94
CA GLY A 20 0.12 6.49 -16.07
C GLY A 20 -0.66 6.17 -14.79
N PHE A 21 -0.18 6.56 -13.60
CA PHE A 21 -0.92 6.36 -12.35
C PHE A 21 -1.25 7.70 -11.68
N SER A 22 -2.48 8.17 -11.81
CA SER A 22 -2.93 9.35 -11.06
C SER A 22 -2.97 9.04 -9.56
N SER A 23 -2.12 9.72 -8.79
CA SER A 23 -1.99 9.59 -7.34
C SER A 23 -3.32 9.80 -6.59
N GLU A 24 -4.27 10.50 -7.20
CA GLU A 24 -5.61 10.80 -6.66
C GLU A 24 -6.55 9.59 -6.66
N GLU A 25 -6.47 8.72 -7.68
CA GLU A 25 -7.43 7.61 -7.85
C GLU A 25 -6.96 6.30 -7.18
N SER A 26 -5.67 6.15 -6.92
CA SER A 26 -5.10 4.92 -6.32
C SER A 26 -3.80 5.20 -5.56
N PRO A 27 -3.88 5.91 -4.41
CA PRO A 27 -2.70 6.33 -3.67
C PRO A 27 -1.92 5.14 -3.12
N VAL A 28 -0.66 5.07 -3.53
CA VAL A 28 0.31 4.07 -3.08
C VAL A 28 0.76 4.41 -1.66
N LYS A 29 0.97 3.37 -0.85
CA LYS A 29 1.34 3.47 0.55
C LYS A 29 2.51 2.55 0.84
N GLU A 30 3.43 3.05 1.66
CA GLU A 30 4.51 2.26 2.22
C GLU A 30 4.37 2.17 3.74
N CYS A 31 4.57 0.98 4.31
CA CYS A 31 4.60 0.79 5.75
C CYS A 31 5.99 1.14 6.28
N GLY A 32 6.09 2.16 7.14
CA GLY A 32 7.35 2.54 7.77
C GLY A 32 7.93 1.50 8.74
N ASP A 33 7.16 0.48 9.13
CA ASP A 33 7.63 -0.59 10.03
C ASP A 33 8.20 -1.82 9.31
N CYS A 34 7.53 -2.31 8.26
CA CYS A 34 7.88 -3.55 7.59
C CYS A 34 8.27 -3.38 6.10
N GLY A 35 8.19 -2.15 5.58
CA GLY A 35 8.56 -1.82 4.21
C GLY A 35 7.64 -2.36 3.12
N LEU A 36 6.45 -2.90 3.48
CA LEU A 36 5.45 -3.31 2.50
C LEU A 36 5.00 -2.09 1.69
N VAL A 37 4.92 -2.22 0.36
CA VAL A 37 4.31 -1.20 -0.51
C VAL A 37 3.06 -1.76 -1.15
N TRP A 38 1.93 -1.06 -0.98
CA TRP A 38 0.64 -1.48 -1.51
C TRP A 38 -0.21 -0.28 -1.90
N ARG A 39 -1.25 -0.54 -2.68
CA ARG A 39 -2.33 0.41 -2.93
C ARG A 39 -3.68 -0.23 -2.72
N VAL A 40 -4.70 0.62 -2.62
CA VAL A 40 -6.09 0.19 -2.62
C VAL A 40 -6.69 0.69 -3.92
N ARG A 41 -7.18 -0.25 -4.75
CA ARG A 41 -7.90 0.07 -5.98
C ARG A 41 -9.36 -0.29 -5.81
N VAL A 42 -10.26 0.50 -6.37
CA VAL A 42 -11.68 0.16 -6.42
C VAL A 42 -11.98 -0.47 -7.78
N VAL A 43 -12.27 -1.76 -7.79
CA VAL A 43 -12.61 -2.50 -9.02
C VAL A 43 -14.06 -2.93 -8.93
N LYS A 44 -14.90 -2.42 -9.83
CA LYS A 44 -16.35 -2.71 -9.88
C LYS A 44 -17.08 -2.45 -8.53
N GLY A 45 -16.70 -1.39 -7.82
CA GLY A 45 -17.26 -1.02 -6.52
C GLY A 45 -16.67 -1.75 -5.31
N SER A 46 -15.74 -2.69 -5.52
CA SER A 46 -15.06 -3.42 -4.45
C SER A 46 -13.62 -2.91 -4.26
N SER A 47 -13.24 -2.64 -3.01
CA SER A 47 -11.85 -2.29 -2.68
C SER A 47 -10.96 -3.53 -2.71
N GLN A 48 -9.93 -3.53 -3.55
CA GLN A 48 -8.90 -4.56 -3.62
C GLN A 48 -7.55 -3.98 -3.19
N ILE A 49 -6.80 -4.77 -2.41
CA ILE A 49 -5.43 -4.47 -2.04
C ILE A 49 -4.51 -5.07 -3.08
N ASP A 50 -3.68 -4.22 -3.67
CA ASP A 50 -2.70 -4.58 -4.68
C ASP A 50 -1.31 -4.38 -4.08
N ILE A 51 -0.57 -5.48 -3.91
CA ILE A 51 0.79 -5.46 -3.34
C ILE A 51 1.78 -5.16 -4.46
N ILE A 52 2.52 -4.06 -4.30
CA ILE A 52 3.50 -3.57 -5.29
C ILE A 52 4.90 -4.08 -4.92
N LYS A 53 5.21 -4.10 -3.62
CA LYS A 53 6.47 -4.62 -3.07
C LYS A 53 6.17 -5.43 -1.82
N GLU A 54 6.74 -6.63 -1.75
CA GLU A 54 6.66 -7.48 -0.57
C GLU A 54 7.37 -6.86 0.64
N SER A 55 6.97 -7.27 1.85
CA SER A 55 7.60 -6.81 3.08
C SER A 55 9.01 -7.38 3.20
N GLY A 56 9.96 -6.53 3.61
CA GLY A 56 11.33 -6.97 3.90
C GLY A 56 11.49 -7.68 5.25
N HIS A 57 10.43 -7.72 6.06
CA HIS A 57 10.41 -8.31 7.40
C HIS A 57 9.27 -9.32 7.49
N ALA A 58 9.43 -10.39 8.28
CA ALA A 58 8.35 -11.34 8.51
C ALA A 58 7.12 -10.65 9.15
N ALA A 59 5.91 -11.07 8.76
CA ALA A 59 4.67 -10.56 9.35
C ALA A 59 4.68 -10.82 10.86
N LYS A 60 4.74 -9.74 11.66
CA LYS A 60 4.50 -9.83 13.09
C LYS A 60 2.99 -10.02 13.28
N LYS A 61 2.60 -11.23 13.68
CA LYS A 61 1.21 -11.61 13.97
C LYS A 61 0.71 -10.93 15.23
#